data_AF-A0A143XM65-F1
#
_entry.id   AF-A0A143XM65-F1
#
_cell.length_a   1.000
_cell.length_b   1.000
_cell.length_c   1.000
_cell.angle_alpha   90.00
_cell.angle_beta   90.00
_cell.angle_gamma   90.00
#
_symmetry.space_group_name_H-M   'P 1'
#
loop_
_entity.id
_entity.type
_entity.pdbx_description
1 polymer ?
#
loop_
_entity_poly.entity_id
_entity_poly.type
_entity_poly.pdbx_seq_one_letter_code
_entity_poly.pdbx_strand_id
1 'polypeptide(L)' 'MAKKEIAYAEAMAEIERILTRFRSEEMDVDSLAAEVKRATELIGLCKERLRKAESDVKKILE' A
#
# COMPACT_ATOMS: atom_id res chain seq x y z
N MET A 1 -1.42 22.51 -3.18
CA MET A 1 -0.27 21.75 -2.66
C MET A 1 -0.25 20.42 -3.39
N ALA A 2 0.83 20.08 -4.09
CA ALA A 2 0.91 18.85 -4.88
C ALA A 2 0.82 17.63 -3.95
N LYS A 3 -0.13 16.73 -4.23
CA LYS A 3 -0.29 15.46 -3.51
C LYS A 3 0.99 14.66 -3.76
N LYS A 4 1.85 14.55 -2.76
CA LYS A 4 3.12 13.81 -2.87
C LYS A 4 2.74 12.35 -3.10
N GLU A 5 2.93 11.86 -4.34
CA GLU A 5 2.69 10.45 -4.63
C GLU A 5 3.71 9.63 -3.84
N ILE A 6 3.22 8.75 -2.97
CA ILE A 6 4.05 7.76 -2.29
C ILE A 6 4.67 6.83 -3.34
N ALA A 7 5.97 6.57 -3.21
CA ALA A 7 6.65 5.60 -4.06
C ALA A 7 6.18 4.18 -3.71
N TYR A 8 6.22 3.25 -4.67
CA TYR A 8 5.81 1.87 -4.43
C TYR A 8 6.58 1.22 -3.26
N ALA A 9 7.89 1.46 -3.18
CA ALA A 9 8.73 0.95 -2.10
C ALA A 9 8.33 1.51 -0.73
N GLU A 10 7.95 2.80 -0.66
CA GLU A 10 7.49 3.43 0.58
C GLU A 10 6.13 2.86 1.02
N ALA A 11 5.21 2.64 0.07
CA ALA A 11 3.93 1.99 0.35
C ALA A 11 4.13 0.58 0.91
N MET A 12 5.03 -0.20 0.31
CA MET A 12 5.36 -1.54 0.80
C MET A 12 5.98 -1.52 2.20
N ALA A 13 6.93 -0.62 2.46
CA ALA A 13 7.54 -0.47 3.78
C ALA A 13 6.53 -0.02 4.85
N GLU A 14 5.50 0.75 4.47
CA GLU A 14 4.41 1.12 5.37
C GLU A 14 3.48 -0.07 5.65
N ILE A 15 3.13 -0.87 4.64
CA ILE A 15 2.35 -2.11 4.83
C ILE A 15 3.07 -3.08 5.77
N GLU A 16 4.38 -3.27 5.63
CA GLU A 16 5.18 -4.12 6.51
C GLU A 16 5.20 -3.62 7.97
N ARG A 17 5.24 -2.30 8.17
CA ARG A 17 5.12 -1.69 9.50
C ARG A 17 3.74 -1.95 10.11
N ILE A 18 2.67 -1.80 9.33
CA ILE A 18 1.30 -2.09 9.77
C ILE A 18 1.19 -3.56 10.20
N LEU A 19 1.69 -4.49 9.38
CA LEU A 19 1.70 -5.93 9.70
C LEU A 19 2.52 -6.25 10.96
N THR A 20 3.60 -5.52 11.19
CA THR A 20 4.42 -5.70 12.39
C THR A 20 3.68 -5.24 13.64
N ARG A 21 2.94 -4.13 13.56
CA ARG A 21 2.06 -3.66 14.64
C ARG A 21 0.90 -4.60 14.90
N PHE A 22 0.33 -5.23 13.86
CA PHE A 22 -0.74 -6.24 14.04
C PHE A 22 -0.27 -7.47 14.81
N ARG A 23 1.01 -7.80 14.70
CA ARG A 23 1.64 -8.89 15.46
C ARG A 23 2.04 -8.49 16.88
N SER A 24 1.98 -7.20 17.19
CA SER A 24 2.13 -6.71 18.56
C SER A 24 0.78 -6.85 19.27
N GLU A 25 0.77 -7.53 20.41
CA GLU A 25 -0.43 -7.78 21.22
C GLU A 25 -0.95 -6.51 21.95
N GLU A 26 -0.40 -5.33 21.64
CA GLU A 26 -0.71 -4.06 22.31
C GLU A 26 -1.66 -3.14 21.51
N MET A 27 -2.29 -3.64 20.45
CA MET A 27 -3.19 -2.83 19.63
C MET A 27 -4.64 -2.84 20.12
N ASP A 28 -5.20 -1.65 20.35
CA ASP A 28 -6.63 -1.46 20.58
C ASP A 28 -7.45 -1.59 19.27
N VAL A 29 -8.76 -1.83 19.41
CA VAL A 29 -9.68 -2.09 18.28
C VAL A 29 -9.85 -0.88 17.35
N ASP A 30 -9.82 0.33 17.88
CA ASP A 30 -9.98 1.55 17.09
C ASP A 30 -8.72 1.81 16.23
N SER A 31 -7.55 1.61 16.83
CA SER A 31 -6.25 1.61 16.16
C SER A 31 -6.20 0.52 15.08
N LEU A 32 -6.70 -0.69 15.35
CA LEU A 32 -6.76 -1.76 14.35
C LEU A 32 -7.59 -1.34 13.11
N ALA A 33 -8.78 -0.78 13.31
CA ALA A 33 -9.63 -0.34 12.21
C ALA A 33 -8.95 0.74 11.34
N ALA A 34 -8.28 1.71 11.97
CA ALA A 34 -7.55 2.76 11.27
C ALA A 34 -6.38 2.22 10.43
N GLU A 35 -5.59 1.31 11.01
CA GLU A 35 -4.43 0.70 10.36
C GLU A 35 -4.84 -0.23 9.20
N VAL A 36 -5.92 -1.01 9.35
CA VAL A 36 -6.47 -1.85 8.26
C VAL A 36 -6.92 -0.97 7.09
N LYS A 37 -7.62 0.15 7.38
CA LYS A 37 -8.04 1.10 6.35
C LYS A 37 -6.83 1.65 5.61
N ARG A 38 -5.81 2.08 6.34
CA ARG A 38 -4.56 2.59 5.76
C ARG A 38 -3.86 1.55 4.89
N ALA A 39 -3.74 0.30 5.35
CA ALA A 39 -3.15 -0.79 4.56
C ALA A 39 -3.94 -1.02 3.26
N THR A 40 -5.27 -0.96 3.32
CA THR A 40 -6.13 -1.16 2.15
C THR A 40 -5.93 -0.07 1.10
N GLU A 41 -5.78 1.19 1.52
CA GLU A 41 -5.46 2.32 0.64
C GLU A 41 -4.10 2.12 -0.05
N LEU A 42 -3.07 1.73 0.70
CA LEU A 42 -1.73 1.47 0.18
C LEU A 42 -1.71 0.30 -0.82
N ILE A 43 -2.41 -0.79 -0.50
CA ILE A 43 -2.56 -1.94 -1.39
C ILE A 43 -3.27 -1.54 -2.69
N GLY A 44 -4.30 -0.70 -2.60
CA GLY A 44 -4.99 -0.14 -3.77
C GLY A 44 -4.02 0.60 -4.71
N LEU A 45 -3.20 1.48 -4.14
CA LEU A 45 -2.19 2.24 -4.88
C LEU A 45 -1.12 1.34 -5.51
N CYS A 46 -0.66 0.32 -4.78
CA CYS A 46 0.27 -0.68 -5.31
C CYS A 46 -0.31 -1.45 -6.50
N LYS A 47 -1.57 -1.91 -6.39
CA LYS A 47 -2.26 -2.62 -7.48
C LYS A 47 -2.41 -1.76 -8.72
N GLU A 48 -2.73 -0.47 -8.54
CA GLU A 48 -2.89 0.46 -9.65
C GLU A 48 -1.57 0.70 -10.40
N ARG A 49 -0.46 0.87 -9.66
CA ARG A 49 0.89 0.95 -10.23
C ARG A 49 1.28 -0.31 -10.99
N LEU A 50 1.01 -1.50 -10.42
CA LEU A 50 1.30 -2.79 -11.06
C LEU A 50 0.50 -2.97 -12.36
N ARG A 51 -0.80 -2.67 -12.36
CA ARG A 51 -1.63 -2.72 -13.57
C ARG A 51 -1.15 -1.79 -14.66
N LYS A 52 -0.70 -0.58 -14.28
CA LYS A 52 -0.10 0.36 -15.24
C LYS A 52 1.17 -0.21 -15.86
N ALA A 53 2.08 -0.73 -15.02
CA ALA A 53 3.30 -1.37 -15.50
C ALA A 53 3.02 -2.58 -16.42
N GLU A 54 2.07 -3.43 -16.05
CA GLU A 54 1.62 -4.57 -16.87
C GLU A 54 1.07 -4.10 -18.22
N SER A 55 0.23 -3.06 -18.23
CA SER A 55 -0.30 -2.50 -19.47
C SER A 55 0.80 -1.93 -20.37
N ASP A 56 1.80 -1.27 -19.79
CA ASP A 56 2.90 -0.69 -20.56
C ASP A 56 3.84 -1.77 -21.12
N VAL A 57 4.11 -2.83 -20.35
CA VAL A 57 4.83 -4.02 -20.85
C VAL A 57 4.06 -4.68 -21.99
N LYS A 58 2.75 -4.84 -21.86
CA LYS A 58 1.92 -5.46 -22.91
C LYS A 58 1.99 -4.67 -24.23
N LYS A 59 1.95 -3.33 -24.19
CA LYS A 59 2.08 -2.47 -25.38
C LYS A 59 3.43 -2.59 -26.08
N ILE A 60 4.49 -2.97 -25.38
CA ILE A 60 5.83 -3.15 -25.97
C ILE A 60 5.93 -4.50 -26.70
N LEU A 61 5.14 -5.49 -26.26
CA LEU A 61 5.14 -6.84 -26.81
C LEU A 61 4.13 -7.02 -27.97
N GLU A 62 3.22 -6.07 -28.18
CA GLU A 62 2.30 -5.96 -29.32
C GLU A 62 2.92 -5.12 -30.46
#